data_AF-A0A0F8WZU0-F1
#
_entry.id   AF-A0A0F8WZU0-F1
#
_cell.length_a   1.000
_cell.length_b   1.000
_cell.length_c   1.000
_cell.angle_alpha   90.00
_cell.angle_beta   90.00
_cell.angle_gamma   90.00
#
_symmetry.space_group_name_H-M   'P 1'
#
loop_
_entity.id
_entity.type
_entity.pdbx_description
1 polymer ?
#
loop_
_entity_poly.entity_id
_entity_poly.type
_entity_poly.pdbx_seq_one_letter_code
_entity_poly.pdbx_strand_id
1 'polypeptide(L)'
;MTMRLAEIERQQLAAAELSDRQLLCMALRFFEGRTQQEIAERLGTSQPAIYYHIAAGRRRLARAGLTIARSSGAHSRRRAVVLDPAILDDLPPWEIKGRW
;
A
#
# COMPACT_ATOMS: atom_id res chain seq x y z
N MET A 1 -4.51 14.43 -23.05
CA MET A 1 -3.73 13.18 -22.83
C MET A 1 -2.84 13.34 -21.58
N THR A 2 -3.43 13.71 -20.44
CA THR A 2 -2.69 14.28 -19.27
C THR A 2 -2.98 13.58 -17.94
N MET A 3 -4.06 12.80 -17.84
CA MET A 3 -4.44 12.14 -16.59
C MET A 3 -3.58 10.92 -16.24
N ARG A 4 -3.02 10.23 -17.24
CA ARG A 4 -2.27 8.97 -17.02
C ARG A 4 -0.90 9.22 -16.37
N LEU A 5 -0.21 10.28 -16.75
CA LEU A 5 1.10 10.65 -16.20
C LEU A 5 1.00 11.13 -14.74
N ALA A 6 -0.01 11.94 -14.43
CA ALA A 6 -0.25 12.41 -13.08
C ALA A 6 -0.64 11.28 -12.11
N GLU A 7 -1.29 10.21 -12.58
CA GLU A 7 -1.59 9.02 -11.77
C GLU A 7 -0.31 8.22 -11.46
N ILE A 8 0.56 8.04 -12.46
CA ILE A 8 1.84 7.33 -12.33
C ILE A 8 2.80 8.06 -11.38
N GLU A 9 2.92 9.39 -11.51
CA GLU A 9 3.74 10.18 -10.58
C GLU A 9 3.23 10.10 -9.14
N ARG A 10 1.90 10.09 -8.95
CA ARG A 10 1.27 9.91 -7.63
C ARG A 10 1.57 8.54 -7.04
N GLN A 11 1.56 7.51 -7.85
CA GLN A 11 1.91 6.14 -7.50
C GLN A 11 3.37 6.02 -7.07
N GLN A 12 4.28 6.63 -7.83
CA GLN A 12 5.71 6.66 -7.52
C GLN A 12 6.01 7.42 -6.22
N LEU A 13 5.34 8.55 -5.99
CA LEU A 13 5.45 9.29 -4.72
C LEU A 13 4.96 8.48 -3.53
N ALA A 14 3.85 7.75 -3.66
CA ALA A 14 3.38 6.88 -2.58
C ALA A 14 4.31 5.69 -2.34
N ALA A 15 4.90 5.12 -3.40
CA ALA A 15 5.89 4.05 -3.28
C ALA A 15 7.18 4.55 -2.61
N ALA A 16 7.64 5.77 -2.90
CA ALA A 16 8.82 6.37 -2.27
C ALA A 16 8.64 6.63 -0.77
N GLU A 17 7.41 6.90 -0.32
CA GLU A 17 7.10 7.19 1.09
C GLU A 17 6.86 5.94 1.95
N LEU A 18 6.61 4.79 1.32
CA LEU A 18 6.28 3.54 2.00
C LEU A 18 7.48 2.60 1.98
N SER A 19 7.77 1.96 3.11
CA SER A 19 8.67 0.80 3.08
C SER A 19 7.98 -0.35 2.35
N ASP A 20 8.75 -1.25 1.73
CA ASP A 20 8.25 -2.43 1.01
C ASP A 20 7.19 -3.22 1.80
N ARG A 21 7.41 -3.43 3.10
CA ARG A 21 6.44 -4.12 3.98
C ARG A 21 5.11 -3.39 4.09
N GLN A 22 5.13 -2.07 4.16
CA GLN A 22 3.92 -1.26 4.23
C GLN A 22 3.19 -1.26 2.90
N LEU A 23 3.93 -1.10 1.79
CA LEU A 23 3.39 -1.14 0.45
C LEU A 23 2.72 -2.51 0.20
N LEU A 24 3.40 -3.60 0.52
CA LEU A 24 2.89 -4.96 0.43
C LEU A 24 1.61 -5.16 1.26
N CYS A 25 1.63 -4.81 2.55
CA CYS A 25 0.44 -4.97 3.42
C CYS A 25 -0.75 -4.13 2.91
N MET A 26 -0.49 -2.93 2.41
CA MET A 26 -1.52 -2.04 1.89
C MET A 26 -2.08 -2.54 0.56
N ALA A 27 -1.24 -3.01 -0.35
CA ALA A 27 -1.68 -3.58 -1.62
C ALA A 27 -2.53 -4.84 -1.40
N LEU A 28 -2.07 -5.78 -0.56
CA LEU A 28 -2.85 -6.97 -0.22
C LEU A 28 -4.21 -6.63 0.40
N ARG A 29 -4.28 -5.59 1.25
CA ARG A 29 -5.54 -5.19 1.90
C ARG A 29 -6.50 -4.46 0.98
N PHE A 30 -6.01 -3.48 0.24
CA PHE A 30 -6.87 -2.52 -0.47
C PHE A 30 -7.08 -2.88 -1.95
N PHE A 31 -6.18 -3.66 -2.53
CA PHE A 31 -6.29 -4.13 -3.91
C PHE A 31 -6.78 -5.57 -3.98
N GLU A 32 -6.10 -6.51 -3.31
CA GLU A 32 -6.52 -7.92 -3.30
C GLU A 32 -7.72 -8.18 -2.36
N GLY A 33 -8.15 -7.18 -1.58
CA GLY A 33 -9.32 -7.28 -0.70
C GLY A 33 -9.14 -8.18 0.53
N ARG A 34 -7.94 -8.73 0.75
CA ARG A 34 -7.65 -9.66 1.85
C ARG A 34 -7.87 -9.01 3.21
N THR A 35 -8.33 -9.79 4.17
CA THR A 35 -8.36 -9.43 5.57
C THR A 35 -6.95 -9.38 6.15
N GLN A 36 -6.75 -8.68 7.27
CA GLN A 36 -5.45 -8.64 7.94
C GLN A 36 -5.00 -10.02 8.42
N GLN A 37 -5.95 -10.92 8.72
CA GLN A 37 -5.69 -12.30 9.10
C GLN A 37 -5.13 -13.11 7.93
N GLU A 38 -5.78 -13.08 6.76
CA GLU A 38 -5.30 -13.78 5.56
C GLU A 38 -3.93 -13.24 5.10
N ILE A 39 -3.67 -11.95 5.29
CA ILE A 39 -2.36 -11.35 5.04
C ILE A 39 -1.33 -11.89 6.03
N ALA A 40 -1.66 -11.95 7.31
CA ALA A 40 -0.77 -12.46 8.35
C ALA A 40 -0.37 -13.92 8.08
N GLU A 41 -1.34 -14.76 7.74
CA GLU A 41 -1.13 -16.16 7.35
C GLU A 41 -0.26 -16.28 6.10
N ARG A 42 -0.57 -15.51 5.05
CA ARG A 42 0.21 -15.52 3.80
C ARG A 42 1.67 -15.12 4.03
N LEU A 43 1.91 -14.18 4.93
CA LEU A 43 3.23 -13.61 5.18
C LEU A 43 3.99 -14.28 6.33
N GLY A 44 3.38 -15.27 7.02
CA GLY A 44 3.98 -15.96 8.14
C GLY A 44 4.24 -15.04 9.34
N THR A 45 3.32 -14.12 9.62
CA THR A 45 3.43 -13.12 10.69
C THR A 45 2.14 -13.00 11.50
N SER A 46 2.09 -12.06 12.44
CA SER A 46 0.93 -11.82 13.29
C SER A 46 0.00 -10.75 12.72
N GLN A 47 -1.31 -10.89 12.94
CA GLN A 47 -2.27 -9.86 12.58
C GLN A 47 -1.94 -8.47 13.18
N PRO A 48 -1.48 -8.34 14.43
CA PRO A 48 -1.01 -7.06 14.98
C PRO A 48 0.15 -6.43 14.20
N ALA A 49 1.08 -7.24 13.68
CA ALA A 49 2.17 -6.74 12.83
C ALA A 49 1.63 -6.15 11.53
N ILE A 50 0.67 -6.84 10.88
CA ILE A 50 -0.02 -6.32 9.69
C ILE A 50 -0.75 -5.02 9.99
N TYR A 51 -1.48 -4.96 11.10
CA TYR A 51 -2.14 -3.72 11.55
C TYR A 51 -1.12 -2.58 11.72
N TYR A 52 0.01 -2.85 12.38
CA TYR A 52 1.07 -1.86 12.58
C TYR A 52 1.57 -1.30 11.25
N HIS A 53 1.89 -2.16 10.28
CA HIS A 53 2.38 -1.73 8.98
C HIS A 53 1.35 -0.91 8.20
N ILE A 54 0.08 -1.35 8.19
CA ILE A 54 -1.00 -0.59 7.53
C ILE A 54 -1.19 0.77 8.21
N ALA A 55 -1.22 0.83 9.55
CA ALA A 55 -1.39 2.08 10.29
C ALA A 55 -0.21 3.03 10.08
N ALA A 56 1.03 2.51 10.09
CA ALA A 56 2.22 3.28 9.84
C ALA A 56 2.27 3.82 8.40
N GLY A 57 1.93 2.99 7.40
CA GLY A 57 1.83 3.43 6.01
C GLY A 57 0.79 4.54 5.82
N ARG A 58 -0.40 4.39 6.45
CA ARG A 58 -1.44 5.43 6.40
C ARG A 58 -0.96 6.76 7.01
N ARG A 59 -0.20 6.72 8.10
CA ARG A 59 0.39 7.93 8.71
C ARG A 59 1.42 8.59 7.79
N ARG A 60 2.26 7.81 7.10
CA ARG A 60 3.25 8.34 6.15
C ARG A 60 2.58 9.01 4.95
N LEU A 61 1.63 8.33 4.32
CA LEU A 61 0.84 8.92 3.23
C LEU A 61 0.13 10.19 3.68
N ALA A 62 -0.47 10.20 4.88
CA ALA A 62 -1.14 11.38 5.40
C ALA A 62 -0.19 12.59 5.58
N ARG A 63 1.07 12.36 5.99
CA ARG A 63 2.10 13.42 6.11
C ARG A 63 2.49 13.96 4.74
N ALA A 64 2.51 13.12 3.72
CA ALA A 64 2.73 13.51 2.32
C ALA A 64 1.47 14.12 1.66
N GLY A 65 0.36 14.32 2.39
CA GLY A 65 -0.89 14.83 1.84
C GLY A 65 -1.66 13.82 0.97
N LEU A 66 -1.29 12.54 1.03
CA LEU A 66 -1.85 11.43 0.27
C LEU A 66 -2.85 10.62 1.12
N THR A 67 -3.77 9.92 0.46
CA THR A 67 -4.64 8.93 1.10
C THR A 67 -4.77 7.69 0.20
N ILE A 68 -4.97 6.52 0.79
CA ILE A 68 -5.39 5.35 0.02
C ILE A 68 -6.90 5.44 -0.20
N ALA A 69 -7.32 5.34 -1.45
CA ALA A 69 -8.70 5.03 -1.78
C ALA A 69 -8.81 3.52 -2.01
N ARG A 70 -9.88 2.89 -1.47
CA ARG A 70 -10.40 1.70 -2.14
C ARG A 70 -10.87 2.16 -3.51
N SER A 71 -10.76 1.29 -4.51
CA SER A 71 -11.23 1.53 -5.89
C SER A 71 -12.73 1.92 -6.01
N SER A 72 -13.46 2.13 -4.90
CA SER A 72 -14.80 2.68 -4.85
C SER A 72 -14.86 4.09 -4.23
N GLY A 73 -14.85 5.10 -5.10
CA GLY A 73 -15.82 6.21 -5.09
C GLY A 73 -15.86 7.25 -3.96
N ALA A 74 -14.99 7.22 -2.94
CA ALA A 74 -15.05 8.22 -1.87
C ALA A 74 -14.19 9.46 -2.18
N HIS A 75 -14.85 10.60 -2.44
CA HIS A 75 -14.21 11.91 -2.62
C HIS A 75 -13.61 12.41 -1.29
N SER A 76 -12.35 12.08 -1.04
CA SER A 76 -11.55 12.65 0.04
C SER A 76 -11.00 14.01 -0.35
N ARG A 77 -10.96 14.98 0.57
CA ARG A 77 -10.22 16.26 0.38
C ARG A 77 -8.71 16.04 0.23
N ARG A 78 -8.19 14.88 0.60
CA ARG A 78 -6.79 14.48 0.38
C ARG A 78 -6.65 13.82 -0.99
N ARG A 79 -5.50 14.04 -1.64
CA ARG A 79 -5.18 13.39 -2.92
C ARG A 79 -5.17 11.87 -2.74
N ALA A 80 -6.12 11.19 -3.37
CA ALA A 80 -6.15 9.74 -3.39
C ALA A 80 -5.01 9.20 -4.25
N VAL A 81 -4.36 8.15 -3.76
CA VAL A 81 -3.42 7.34 -4.53
C VAL A 81 -3.97 5.94 -4.64
N VAL A 82 -4.06 5.46 -5.88
CA VAL A 82 -4.28 4.06 -6.19
C VAL A 82 -2.92 3.39 -6.17
N LEU A 83 -2.63 2.54 -5.19
CA LEU A 83 -1.43 1.70 -5.24
C LEU A 83 -1.64 0.67 -6.36
N ASP A 84 -0.90 0.79 -7.46
CA ASP A 84 -0.97 -0.13 -8.60
C ASP A 84 -0.32 -1.47 -8.23
N PRO A 85 -0.97 -2.61 -8.51
CA PRO A 85 -0.34 -3.92 -8.40
C PRO A 85 0.94 -4.08 -9.19
N ALA A 86 1.11 -3.37 -10.30
CA ALA A 86 2.35 -3.42 -11.08
C ALA A 86 3.58 -2.96 -10.27
N ILE A 87 3.39 -2.16 -9.21
CA ILE A 87 4.47 -1.79 -8.27
C ILE A 87 4.89 -3.00 -7.43
N LEU A 88 4.00 -3.97 -7.17
CA LEU A 88 4.34 -5.22 -6.49
C LEU A 88 5.20 -6.13 -7.37
N ASP A 89 5.04 -6.08 -8.70
CA ASP A 89 5.80 -6.91 -9.64
C ASP A 89 7.28 -6.46 -9.72
N ASP A 90 7.56 -5.19 -9.44
CA ASP A 90 8.92 -4.64 -9.29
C ASP A 90 9.52 -4.88 -7.90
N LEU A 91 8.74 -5.36 -6.92
CA LEU A 91 9.31 -5.74 -5.63
C LEU A 91 10.04 -7.09 -5.77
N PRO A 92 11.29 -7.20 -5.26
CA PRO A 92 12.05 -8.42 -5.37
C PRO A 92 11.26 -9.58 -4.74
N PRO A 93 11.16 -10.73 -5.42
CA PRO A 93 10.14 -11.76 -5.12
C PRO A 93 10.29 -12.48 -3.76
N TRP A 94 11.22 -12.09 -2.87
CA TRP A 94 11.46 -12.82 -1.61
C TRP A 94 12.28 -12.11 -0.50
N GLU A 95 12.11 -10.82 -0.21
CA GLU A 95 12.57 -10.30 1.11
C GLU A 95 11.58 -10.58 2.26
N ILE A 96 10.65 -11.52 2.07
CA ILE A 96 9.71 -11.99 3.10
C ILE A 96 10.40 -12.98 4.08
N LYS A 97 11.57 -13.53 3.71
CA LYS A 97 12.39 -14.37 4.60
C LYS A 97 13.44 -13.53 5.33
N GLY A 98 13.00 -12.67 6.23
CA GLY A 98 13.94 -11.84 6.98
C GLY A 98 13.29 -11.02 8.08
N ARG A 99 12.78 -11.70 9.12
CA ARG A 99 12.39 -11.12 10.42
C ARG A 99 11.29 -10.02 10.30
N TRP A 100 10.02 -10.45 10.35
CA TRP A 100 8.89 -9.57 10.64
C TRP A 100 9.07 -8.84 11.97
#